data_AF-A0A8B6D720-F1
#
_entry.id   AF-A0A8B6D720-F1
#
_cell.length_a   1.000
_cell.length_b   1.000
_cell.length_c   1.000
_cell.angle_alpha   90.00
_cell.angle_beta   90.00
_cell.angle_gamma   90.00
#
_symmetry.space_group_name_H-M   'P 1'
#
loop_
_entity.id
_entity.type
_entity.pdbx_description
1 polymer ?
#
loop_
_entity_poly.entity_id
_entity_poly.type
_entity_poly.pdbx_seq_one_letter_code
_entity_poly.pdbx_strand_id
1 'polypeptide(L)' 'MEESLKRLKKGRGTDKSSGSQGFTDDDKIRQQVMIDIENYGQQITNYGVDPAVLEHYQKLLQLSSEAKSAMTTSN' A
#
# COMPACT_ATOMS: atom_id res chain seq x y z
N MET A 1 -38.63 -6.34 -1.64
CA MET A 1 -38.67 -5.91 -0.22
C MET A 1 -37.57 -6.56 0.65
N GLU A 2 -36.69 -7.40 0.12
CA GLU A 2 -35.55 -7.98 0.87
C GLU A 2 -34.31 -7.05 0.94
N GLU A 3 -34.16 -6.16 -0.03
CA GLU A 3 -33.00 -5.27 -0.16
C GLU A 3 -32.92 -4.19 0.94
N SER A 4 -34.07 -3.80 1.50
CA SER A 4 -34.16 -2.82 2.59
C SER A 4 -33.70 -3.41 3.94
N LEU A 5 -33.97 -4.70 4.19
CA LEU A 5 -33.56 -5.39 5.42
C LEU A 5 -32.05 -5.67 5.45
N LYS A 6 -31.43 -5.99 4.30
CA LYS A 6 -29.97 -6.15 4.18
C LYS A 6 -29.21 -4.88 4.54
N ARG A 7 -29.69 -3.71 4.11
CA ARG A 7 -29.06 -2.42 4.44
C ARG A 7 -29.19 -2.08 5.92
N LEU A 8 -30.32 -2.41 6.55
CA LEU A 8 -30.53 -2.17 7.98
C LEU A 8 -29.63 -3.06 8.87
N LYS A 9 -29.34 -4.31 8.46
CA LYS A 9 -28.43 -5.22 9.19
C LYS A 9 -26.97 -4.78 9.08
N LYS A 10 -26.55 -4.21 7.94
CA LYS A 10 -25.19 -3.68 7.74
C LYS A 10 -24.91 -2.39 8.54
N GLY A 11 -25.94 -1.62 8.86
CA GLY A 11 -25.83 -0.38 9.65
C GLY A 11 -25.73 -0.56 11.18
N ARG A 12 -25.89 -1.78 11.72
CA ARG A 12 -25.94 -2.06 13.17
C ARG A 12 -24.83 -3.00 13.69
N GLY A 13 -23.62 -2.88 13.12
CA GLY A 13 -22.35 -3.20 13.81
C GLY A 13 -22.20 -4.61 14.44
N THR A 14 -22.42 -5.69 13.69
CA THR A 14 -22.16 -7.06 14.19
C THR A 14 -21.65 -8.02 13.10
N ASP A 15 -20.43 -7.80 12.61
CA ASP A 15 -19.62 -8.87 12.02
C ASP A 15 -18.21 -8.81 12.62
N LYS A 16 -18.05 -9.45 13.77
CA LYS A 16 -16.76 -9.97 14.20
C LYS A 16 -16.53 -11.27 13.40
N SER A 17 -15.35 -11.36 12.78
CA SER A 17 -14.75 -12.53 12.16
C SER A 17 -15.44 -13.15 10.94
N SER A 18 -15.18 -12.58 9.77
CA SER A 18 -14.77 -13.37 8.60
C SER A 18 -13.42 -12.80 8.14
N GLY A 19 -12.45 -13.67 7.86
CA GLY A 19 -11.05 -13.29 7.63
C GLY A 19 -10.94 -12.20 6.58
N SER A 20 -10.30 -11.09 6.93
CA SER A 20 -9.78 -10.13 5.96
C SER A 20 -8.64 -10.83 5.21
N GLN A 21 -8.96 -11.69 4.25
CA GLN A 21 -8.06 -12.09 3.17
C GLN A 21 -7.94 -10.88 2.23
N GLY A 22 -7.45 -9.79 2.77
CA GLY A 22 -7.50 -8.45 2.23
C GLY A 22 -6.54 -7.62 3.06
N PHE A 23 -5.53 -7.08 2.38
CA PHE A 23 -4.47 -6.17 2.83
C PHE A 23 -4.42 -5.97 4.35
N THR A 24 -3.42 -6.57 5.00
CA THR A 24 -3.13 -6.28 6.41
C THR A 24 -2.78 -4.80 6.57
N ASP A 25 -2.89 -4.24 7.77
CA ASP A 25 -2.49 -2.86 7.99
C ASP A 25 -1.00 -2.65 7.67
N ASP A 26 -0.17 -3.66 7.90
CA ASP A 26 1.22 -3.69 7.47
C ASP A 26 1.38 -3.63 5.94
N ASP A 27 0.52 -4.32 5.19
CA ASP A 27 0.53 -4.25 3.72
C ASP A 27 0.15 -2.85 3.23
N LYS A 28 -0.80 -2.19 3.89
CA LYS A 28 -1.20 -0.82 3.56
C LYS A 28 -0.06 0.16 3.85
N ILE A 29 0.62 -0.01 4.98
CA ILE A 29 1.80 0.79 5.34
C ILE A 29 2.90 0.59 4.30
N ARG A 30 3.22 -0.66 3.94
CA ARG A 30 4.20 -0.97 2.89
C ARG A 30 3.83 -0.32 1.55
N GLN A 31 2.57 -0.41 1.14
CA GLN A 31 2.10 0.21 -0.11
C GLN A 31 2.24 1.74 -0.07
N GLN A 32 1.88 2.39 1.04
CA GLN A 32 2.02 3.84 1.16
C GLN A 32 3.48 4.28 1.06
N VAL A 33 4.39 3.55 1.73
CA VAL A 33 5.83 3.82 1.66
C VAL A 33 6.35 3.71 0.22
N MET A 34 5.89 2.73 -0.56
CA MET A 34 6.28 2.61 -1.97
C MET A 34 5.84 3.83 -2.80
N ILE A 35 4.59 4.28 -2.62
CA ILE A 35 4.04 5.48 -3.29
C ILE A 35 4.85 6.71 -2.91
N ASP A 36 5.22 6.85 -1.63
CA ASP A 36 5.99 7.98 -1.14
C ASP A 36 7.41 8.01 -1.74
N ILE A 37 8.04 6.84 -1.93
CA ILE A 37 9.34 6.71 -2.60
C ILE A 37 9.24 7.15 -4.07
N GLU A 38 8.20 6.73 -4.79
CA GLU A 38 7.96 7.15 -6.17
C GLU A 38 7.76 8.68 -6.29
N ASN A 39 6.93 9.24 -5.39
CA ASN A 39 6.69 10.69 -5.31
C ASN A 39 7.97 11.46 -4.95
N TYR A 40 8.83 10.90 -4.11
CA TYR A 40 10.12 11.49 -3.78
C TYR A 40 11.05 11.53 -5.01
N GLY A 41 11.08 10.49 -5.83
CA GLY A 41 11.80 10.49 -7.11
C GLY A 41 11.33 11.57 -8.08
N GLN A 42 10.02 11.79 -8.17
CA GLN A 42 9.44 12.87 -8.96
C GLN A 42 9.86 14.24 -8.43
N GLN A 43 9.86 14.43 -7.11
CA GLN A 43 10.34 15.67 -6.49
C GLN A 43 11.83 15.92 -6.79
N ILE A 44 12.69 14.91 -6.64
CA ILE A 44 14.12 15.00 -6.99
C ILE A 44 14.29 15.48 -8.44
N THR A 45 13.54 14.88 -9.36
CA THR A 45 13.55 15.26 -10.78
C THR A 45 13.09 16.70 -10.98
N ASN A 46 12.03 17.12 -10.29
CA ASN A 46 11.50 18.50 -10.35
C ASN A 46 12.50 19.53 -9.80
N TYR A 47 13.39 19.13 -8.89
CA TYR A 47 14.50 19.95 -8.42
C TYR A 47 15.70 19.97 -9.37
N GLY A 48 15.62 19.30 -10.53
CA GLY A 48 16.68 19.25 -11.53
C GLY A 48 17.82 18.30 -11.18
N VAL A 49 17.61 17.40 -10.22
CA VAL A 49 18.57 16.37 -9.85
C VAL A 49 18.18 15.07 -10.54
N ASP A 50 19.15 14.39 -11.14
CA ASP A 50 18.94 13.05 -11.69
C ASP A 50 18.86 12.03 -10.53
N PRO A 51 17.73 11.34 -10.31
CA PRO A 51 17.61 10.34 -9.25
C PRO A 51 18.58 9.15 -9.43
N ALA A 52 19.09 8.90 -10.63
CA ALA A 52 20.06 7.83 -10.91
C ALA A 52 21.41 8.05 -10.21
N VAL A 53 21.80 9.30 -9.94
CA VAL A 53 23.08 9.64 -9.30
C VAL A 53 23.03 9.59 -7.77
N LEU A 54 21.82 9.47 -7.20
CA LEU A 54 21.61 9.45 -5.75
C LEU A 54 21.63 8.00 -5.24
N GLU A 55 22.79 7.56 -4.76
CA GLU A 55 23.00 6.20 -4.21
C GLU A 55 21.90 5.80 -3.21
N HIS A 56 21.56 6.69 -2.28
CA HIS A 56 20.56 6.43 -1.24
C HIS A 56 19.14 6.28 -1.80
N TYR A 57 18.82 7.01 -2.88
CA TYR A 57 17.54 6.87 -3.56
C TYR A 57 17.46 5.54 -4.32
N GLN A 58 18.56 5.13 -4.97
CA GLN A 58 18.64 3.80 -5.61
C GLN A 58 18.48 2.67 -4.59
N LYS A 59 19.08 2.81 -3.40
CA LYS A 59 18.90 1.86 -2.30
C LYS A 59 17.45 1.81 -1.81
N LEU A 60 16.76 2.94 -1.72
CA LEU A 60 15.34 3.00 -1.39
C LEU A 60 14.46 2.31 -2.44
N LEU A 61 14.74 2.51 -3.73
CA LEU A 61 14.04 1.82 -4.82
C LEU A 61 14.23 0.30 -4.75
N GLN A 62 15.44 -0.16 -4.45
CA GLN A 62 15.72 -1.58 -4.28
C GLN A 62 14.91 -2.17 -3.11
N LEU A 63 14.94 -1.54 -1.93
CA LEU A 63 14.19 -1.99 -0.75
C LEU A 63 12.67 -2.02 -1.01
N SER A 64 12.16 -1.02 -1.74
CA SER A 64 10.76 -0.96 -2.16
C SER A 64 10.39 -2.13 -3.07
N SER A 65 11.26 -2.47 -4.03
CA SER A 65 11.06 -3.62 -4.93
C SER A 65 11.06 -4.95 -4.17
N GLU A 66 12.01 -5.14 -3.25
CA GLU A 66 12.08 -6.33 -2.39
C GLU A 66 10.83 -6.48 -1.52
N ALA A 67 10.36 -5.38 -0.91
CA ALA A 67 9.14 -5.36 -0.12
C ALA A 67 7.90 -5.71 -0.96
N LYS A 68 7.83 -5.25 -2.21
CA LYS A 68 6.73 -5.57 -3.13
C LYS A 68 6.71 -7.06 -3.48
N SER A 69 7.86 -7.66 -3.70
CA SER A 69 7.99 -9.10 -3.92
C SER A 69 7.58 -9.91 -2.68
N ALA A 70 7.96 -9.48 -1.48
CA ALA A 70 7.55 -10.14 -0.24
C ALA A 70 6.02 -10.15 -0.04
N MET A 71 5.34 -9.05 -0.43
CA MET A 71 3.87 -8.97 -0.38
C MET A 71 3.18 -9.94 -1.34
N THR A 72 3.76 -10.19 -2.53
CA THR A 72 3.18 -11.12 -3.52
C THR A 72 3.47 -12.60 -3.24
N THR A 73 4.41 -12.90 -2.34
CA THR A 73 4.86 -14.28 -2.04
C THR A 73 4.21 -14.84 -0.76
N SER A 74 3.36 -14.07 -0.09
CA SER A 74 2.58 -14.54 1.07
C SER A 74 1.30 -15.22 0.58
N ASN A 75 1.42 -16.46 0.10
CA ASN A 75 0.31 -17.38 -0.19
C ASN A 75 0.62 -18.77 0.37
#